data_AF-A0A6N7Q4C2-F1
#
_entry.id   AF-A0A6N7Q4C2-F1
#
_cell.length_a   1.000
_cell.length_b   1.000
_cell.length_c   1.000
_cell.angle_alpha   90.00
_cell.angle_beta   90.00
_cell.angle_gamma   90.00
#
_symmetry.space_group_name_H-M   'P 1'
#
loop_
_entity.id
_entity.type
_entity.pdbx_description
1 polymer ?
#
loop_
_entity_poly.entity_id
_entity_poly.type
_entity_poly.pdbx_seq_one_letter_code
_entity_poly.pdbx_strand_id
1 'polypeptide(L)' 'MGRVVRERREALGLTQEELGERCNLHRTYIGSIERGERNLSLQNIERIAHALGILAWELVRAAEDRR' A
#
# COMPACT_ATOMS: atom_id res chain seq x y z
N MET A 1 -0.56 8.36 2.97
CA MET A 1 -0.49 6.88 2.90
C MET A 1 -0.35 6.36 1.48
N GLY A 2 -1.22 6.73 0.53
CA GLY A 2 -1.13 6.29 -0.88
C GLY A 2 0.25 6.46 -1.53
N ARG A 3 0.88 7.63 -1.36
CA ARG A 3 2.26 7.89 -1.81
C ARG A 3 3.27 6.88 -1.26
N VAL A 4 3.19 6.54 0.03
CA VAL A 4 4.13 5.60 0.69
C VAL A 4 3.95 4.18 0.13
N VAL A 5 2.71 3.75 -0.09
CA VAL A 5 2.40 2.47 -0.74
C VAL A 5 3.04 2.41 -2.13
N ARG A 6 2.86 3.49 -2.93
CA ARG A 6 3.45 3.60 -4.26
C ARG A 6 4.98 3.53 -4.25
N GLU A 7 5.62 4.34 -3.41
CA GLU A 7 7.10 4.38 -3.31
C GLU A 7 7.68 3.02 -2.93
N ARG A 8 7.07 2.34 -1.94
CA ARG A 8 7.50 1.01 -1.52
C ARG A 8 7.26 -0.05 -2.59
N ARG A 9 6.11 0.00 -3.27
CA ARG A 9 5.82 -0.87 -4.41
C ARG A 9 6.88 -0.73 -5.51
N GLU A 10 7.19 0.51 -5.89
CA GLU A 10 8.18 0.82 -6.93
C GLU A 10 9.60 0.41 -6.50
N ALA A 11 9.97 0.60 -5.23
CA ALA A 11 11.26 0.15 -4.69
C ALA A 11 11.42 -1.39 -4.71
N LEU A 12 10.30 -2.13 -4.67
CA LEU A 12 10.28 -3.60 -4.80
C LEU A 12 10.17 -4.06 -6.26
N GLY A 13 10.13 -3.14 -7.23
CA GLY A 13 9.99 -3.46 -8.66
C GLY A 13 8.62 -4.03 -9.04
N LEU A 14 7.60 -3.85 -8.20
CA LEU A 14 6.27 -4.43 -8.41
C LEU A 14 5.39 -3.52 -9.24
N THR A 15 4.59 -4.09 -10.11
CA THR A 15 3.42 -3.46 -10.73
C THR A 15 2.24 -3.39 -9.74
N GLN A 16 1.22 -2.58 -10.06
CA GLN A 16 -0.01 -2.53 -9.26
C GLN A 16 -0.78 -3.87 -9.31
N GLU A 17 -0.67 -4.62 -10.41
CA GLU A 17 -1.25 -5.95 -10.57
C GLU A 17 -0.62 -6.91 -9.57
N GLU A 18 0.71 -7.01 -9.56
CA GLU A 18 1.47 -7.89 -8.67
C GLU A 18 1.28 -7.53 -7.19
N LEU A 19 1.23 -6.24 -6.84
CA LEU A 19 0.90 -5.85 -5.47
C LEU A 19 -0.54 -6.27 -5.12
N GLY A 20 -1.48 -6.07 -6.04
CA GLY A 20 -2.87 -6.50 -5.88
C GLY A 20 -2.98 -7.99 -5.59
N GLU A 21 -2.33 -8.83 -6.39
CA GLU A 21 -2.27 -10.27 -6.19
C GLU A 21 -1.69 -10.63 -4.81
N ARG A 22 -0.55 -10.04 -4.43
CA ARG A 22 0.12 -10.32 -3.14
C ARG A 22 -0.72 -9.98 -1.90
N CYS A 23 -1.53 -8.93 -1.97
CA CYS A 23 -2.42 -8.54 -0.88
C CYS A 23 -3.87 -9.01 -1.08
N ASN A 24 -4.14 -9.80 -2.14
CA ASN A 24 -5.45 -10.30 -2.56
C ASN A 24 -6.50 -9.16 -2.75
N LEU A 25 -6.08 -8.07 -3.39
CA LEU A 25 -6.88 -6.90 -3.74
C LEU A 25 -6.83 -6.68 -5.25
N HIS A 26 -7.92 -6.15 -5.82
CA HIS A 26 -7.94 -5.87 -7.25
C HIS A 26 -6.98 -4.72 -7.62
N ARG A 27 -6.29 -4.83 -8.76
CA ARG A 27 -5.35 -3.81 -9.26
C ARG A 27 -5.92 -2.39 -9.23
N THR A 28 -7.20 -2.22 -9.63
CA THR A 28 -7.85 -0.90 -9.65
C THR A 28 -7.99 -0.30 -8.24
N TYR A 29 -8.20 -1.15 -7.23
CA TYR A 29 -8.24 -0.72 -5.84
C TYR A 29 -6.87 -0.24 -5.36
N ILE A 30 -5.79 -0.95 -5.70
CA ILE A 30 -4.41 -0.51 -5.46
C ILE A 30 -4.16 0.86 -6.10
N GLY A 31 -4.54 1.03 -7.37
CA GLY A 31 -4.40 2.31 -8.06
C GLY A 31 -5.14 3.45 -7.35
N SER A 32 -6.38 3.22 -6.90
CA SER A 32 -7.13 4.23 -6.14
C SER A 32 -6.53 4.53 -4.76
N ILE A 33 -5.93 3.54 -4.09
CA ILE A 33 -5.20 3.75 -2.83
C ILE A 33 -3.97 4.64 -3.06
N GLU A 34 -3.16 4.34 -4.08
CA GLU A 34 -1.95 5.10 -4.39
C GLU A 34 -2.23 6.57 -4.73
N ARG A 35 -3.37 6.83 -5.38
CA ARG A 35 -3.86 8.19 -5.68
C ARG A 35 -4.53 8.88 -4.48
N GLY A 36 -4.75 8.19 -3.38
CA GLY A 36 -5.41 8.75 -2.18
C GLY A 36 -6.94 8.89 -2.31
N GLU A 37 -7.56 8.20 -3.27
CA GLU A 37 -9.01 8.25 -3.53
C GLU A 37 -9.84 7.34 -2.61
N ARG A 38 -9.17 6.62 -1.70
CA ARG A 38 -9.78 5.65 -0.78
C ARG A 38 -9.15 5.77 0.60
N ASN A 39 -10.00 5.72 1.61
CA ASN A 39 -9.57 5.42 2.98
C ASN A 39 -9.37 3.92 3.11
N LEU A 40 -8.20 3.52 3.61
CA LEU A 40 -7.89 2.12 3.88
C LEU A 40 -8.51 1.71 5.23
N SER A 41 -9.14 0.54 5.26
CA SER A 41 -9.44 -0.14 6.52
C SER A 41 -8.14 -0.67 7.15
N LEU A 42 -8.12 -0.87 8.47
CA LEU A 42 -6.97 -1.47 9.17
C LEU A 42 -6.57 -2.82 8.55
N GLN A 43 -7.57 -3.65 8.22
CA GLN A 43 -7.34 -4.93 7.54
C GLN A 43 -6.60 -4.77 6.20
N ASN A 44 -6.94 -3.76 5.40
CA ASN A 44 -6.24 -3.54 4.12
C ASN A 44 -4.85 -2.93 4.35
N ILE A 45 -4.65 -2.13 5.39
CA ILE A 45 -3.32 -1.64 5.79
C ILE A 45 -2.42 -2.83 6.14
N GLU A 46 -2.90 -3.78 6.94
CA GLU A 46 -2.14 -4.99 7.30
C GLU A 46 -1.80 -5.84 6.08
N ARG A 47 -2.78 -6.10 5.20
CA ARG A 47 -2.57 -6.88 3.97
C ARG A 47 -1.54 -6.23 3.03
N ILE A 48 -1.64 -4.92 2.84
CA ILE A 48 -0.71 -4.17 1.98
C ILE A 48 0.68 -4.13 2.63
N ALA A 49 0.78 -3.85 3.93
CA ALA A 49 2.06 -3.83 4.63
C ALA A 49 2.77 -5.18 4.54
N HIS A 50 2.04 -6.28 4.80
CA HIS A 50 2.55 -7.64 4.65
C HIS A 50 3.03 -7.93 3.21
N ALA A 51 2.25 -7.54 2.20
CA ALA A 51 2.62 -7.70 0.78
C ALA A 51 3.85 -6.87 0.38
N LEU A 52 4.10 -5.75 1.06
CA LEU A 52 5.27 -4.89 0.90
C LEU A 52 6.46 -5.31 1.80
N GLY A 53 6.31 -6.37 2.60
CA GLY A 53 7.37 -6.88 3.47
C GLY A 53 7.70 -5.98 4.66
N ILE A 54 6.74 -5.18 5.14
CA ILE A 54 6.89 -4.30 6.30
C ILE A 54 5.75 -4.50 7.30
N LEU A 55 5.93 -4.01 8.53
CA LEU A 55 4.88 -4.02 9.53
C LEU A 55 3.87 -2.89 9.28
N ALA A 56 2.61 -3.11 9.64
CA ALA A 56 1.53 -2.14 9.45
C ALA A 56 1.83 -0.77 10.09
N TRP A 57 2.41 -0.77 11.29
CA TRP A 57 2.79 0.46 11.99
C TRP A 57 3.92 1.22 11.29
N GLU A 58 4.82 0.54 10.56
CA GLU A 58 5.85 1.21 9.75
C GLU A 58 5.23 1.94 8.57
N LEU A 59 4.22 1.34 7.94
CA LEU A 59 3.45 1.96 6.87
C LEU A 59 2.68 3.18 7.36
N VAL A 60 2.06 3.09 8.54
CA VAL A 60 1.35 4.20 9.20
C VAL A 60 2.31 5.33 9.54
N ARG A 61 3.40 5.05 10.28
CA ARG A 61 4.42 6.04 10.66
C ARG A 61 4.98 6.77 9.44
N ALA A 62 5.37 6.03 8.41
CA ALA A 62 5.88 6.60 7.17
C ALA A 62 4.87 7.52 6.45
N ALA A 63 3.56 7.28 6.64
CA ALA A 63 2.51 8.11 6.10
C ALA A 63 2.22 9.36 6.95
N GLU A 64 2.49 9.31 8.26
CA GLU A 64 2.35 10.43 9.20
C GLU A 64 3.55 11.40 9.13
N ASP A 65 4.77 10.87 9.03
CA ASP A 65 6.02 11.66 8.95
C ASP A 65 6.08 12.57 7.70
N ARG A 66 5.18 12.35 6.74
CA ARG A 66 5.09 13.08 5.47
C ARG A 66 3.85 13.99 5.38
N ARG A 67 3.19 14.26 6.51
CA ARG A 67 2.08 15.23 6.60
C ARG A 67 2.56 16.66 6.79
#